data_AF-A0A8T6GLD7-F1
#
_entry.id   AF-A0A8T6GLD7-F1
#
_cell.length_a   1.000
_cell.length_b   1.000
_cell.length_c   1.000
_cell.angle_alpha   90.00
_cell.angle_beta   90.00
_cell.angle_gamma   90.00
#
_symmetry.space_group_name_H-M   'P 1'
#
loop_
_entity.id
_entity.type
_entity.pdbx_description
1 polymer ?
#
loop_
_entity_poly.entity_id
_entity_poly.type
_entity_poly.pdbx_seq_one_letter_code
_entity_poly.pdbx_strand_id
1 'polypeptide(L)'
;MRYLHPVQAHETFVAGGRYHFSKQGAPLQKSETWTVHARPDGEQFMRVDADALREEGRSILAEALLDRAGALARLDIRYENTKFPGGVRSLRATYQFAAGCLQVGYELNGSTRQYRELELPPDTLIDVPLLPFRGRTIATLTARGAAPTWLFVPTFDYAQLLPGALQQVISPVAAAGADCLRLGKRAIHTRRFTYRDRAAAYWLDEHNTIIRRVNAFNQQEIVVQISDYVAPASHLELLPC
;
A
#
# COMPACT_ATOMS: atom_id res chain seq x y z
N MET A 1 -7.36 -14.12 -6.45
CA MET A 1 -6.92 -13.28 -5.31
C MET A 1 -7.50 -13.87 -4.03
N ARG A 2 -6.67 -14.07 -3.00
CA ARG A 2 -7.10 -14.42 -1.64
C ARG A 2 -7.56 -13.17 -0.89
N TYR A 3 -8.36 -13.32 0.16
CA TYR A 3 -8.86 -12.19 0.96
C TYR A 3 -8.92 -12.53 2.46
N LEU A 4 -8.83 -11.50 3.30
CA LEU A 4 -9.06 -11.62 4.75
C LEU A 4 -10.54 -11.80 5.04
N HIS A 5 -11.37 -10.93 4.45
CA HIS A 5 -12.82 -11.00 4.53
C HIS A 5 -13.40 -11.04 3.10
N PRO A 6 -14.42 -11.87 2.84
CA PRO A 6 -15.07 -11.91 1.54
C PRO A 6 -15.76 -10.59 1.24
N VAL A 7 -15.84 -10.23 -0.05
CA VAL A 7 -16.63 -9.11 -0.54
C VAL A 7 -18.10 -9.35 -0.20
N GLN A 8 -18.73 -8.41 0.48
CA GLN A 8 -20.12 -8.49 0.89
C GLN A 8 -21.06 -8.06 -0.24
N ALA A 9 -22.32 -8.50 -0.19
CA ALA A 9 -23.31 -8.21 -1.24
C ALA A 9 -23.61 -6.70 -1.43
N HIS A 10 -23.34 -5.87 -0.42
CA HIS A 10 -23.55 -4.42 -0.48
C HIS A 10 -22.32 -3.65 -0.94
N GLU A 11 -21.22 -4.34 -1.26
CA GLU A 11 -19.99 -3.72 -1.75
C GLU A 11 -19.98 -3.69 -3.28
N THR A 12 -19.76 -2.50 -3.85
CA THR A 12 -19.67 -2.31 -5.31
C THR A 12 -18.22 -2.17 -5.74
N PHE A 13 -17.79 -2.94 -6.73
CA PHE A 13 -16.43 -2.84 -7.28
C PHE A 13 -16.19 -1.45 -7.90
N VAL A 14 -15.06 -0.83 -7.55
CA VAL A 14 -14.65 0.50 -8.04
C VAL A 14 -13.44 0.40 -8.96
N ALA A 15 -12.38 -0.27 -8.51
CA ALA A 15 -11.10 -0.30 -9.19
C ALA A 15 -10.29 -1.55 -8.80
N GLY A 16 -9.29 -1.89 -9.60
CA GLY A 16 -8.39 -3.00 -9.28
C GLY A 16 -7.24 -3.11 -10.25
N GLY A 17 -6.32 -4.01 -9.93
CA GLY A 17 -5.21 -4.34 -10.80
C GLY A 17 -4.28 -5.38 -10.19
N ARG A 18 -3.26 -5.75 -10.97
CA ARG A 18 -2.27 -6.73 -10.56
C ARG A 18 -0.86 -6.25 -10.88
N TYR A 19 0.02 -6.21 -9.91
CA TYR A 19 1.43 -5.92 -10.15
C TYR A 19 2.20 -7.18 -10.47
N HIS A 20 3.00 -7.10 -11.53
CA HIS A 20 4.00 -8.09 -11.90
C HIS A 20 5.40 -7.55 -11.68
N PHE A 21 6.28 -8.41 -11.18
CA PHE A 21 7.65 -8.07 -10.86
C PHE A 21 8.58 -8.75 -11.86
N SER A 22 9.60 -8.03 -12.31
CA SER A 22 10.67 -8.56 -13.14
C SER A 22 12.02 -8.05 -12.68
N LYS A 23 13.07 -8.85 -12.85
CA LYS A 23 14.45 -8.49 -12.56
C LYS A 23 15.26 -8.66 -13.84
N GLN A 24 15.90 -7.58 -14.31
CA GLN A 24 16.66 -7.59 -15.57
C GLN A 24 15.84 -8.17 -16.75
N GLY A 25 14.54 -7.81 -16.82
CA GLY A 25 13.61 -8.28 -17.85
C GLY A 25 13.01 -9.68 -17.61
N ALA A 26 13.58 -10.50 -16.72
CA ALA A 26 13.05 -11.82 -16.40
C ALA A 26 11.90 -11.72 -15.37
N PRO A 27 10.74 -12.37 -15.59
CA PRO A 27 9.64 -12.34 -14.63
C PRO A 27 10.01 -13.06 -13.33
N LEU A 28 9.63 -12.48 -12.19
CA LEU A 28 9.76 -13.09 -10.88
C LEU A 28 8.47 -13.82 -10.49
N GLN A 29 8.57 -14.83 -9.62
CA GLN A 29 7.39 -15.54 -9.09
C GLN A 29 6.78 -14.79 -7.90
N LYS A 30 6.45 -13.52 -8.15
CA LYS A 30 5.86 -12.60 -7.20
C LYS A 30 4.81 -11.74 -7.88
N SER A 31 3.70 -11.50 -7.20
CA SER A 31 2.68 -10.57 -7.66
C SER A 31 1.94 -9.90 -6.52
N GLU A 32 1.31 -8.77 -6.80
CA GLU A 32 0.46 -8.07 -5.83
C GLU A 32 -0.86 -7.70 -6.52
N THR A 33 -1.94 -8.41 -6.17
CA THR A 33 -3.28 -8.15 -6.72
C THR A 33 -4.07 -7.32 -5.74
N TRP A 34 -4.85 -6.37 -6.23
CA TRP A 34 -5.61 -5.48 -5.37
C TRP A 34 -6.95 -5.10 -5.99
N THR A 35 -7.90 -4.76 -5.12
CA THR A 35 -9.22 -4.28 -5.50
C THR A 35 -9.68 -3.22 -4.52
N VAL A 36 -10.54 -2.31 -4.99
CA VAL A 36 -11.25 -1.31 -4.20
C VAL A 36 -12.74 -1.52 -4.41
N HIS A 37 -13.48 -1.59 -3.32
CA HIS A 37 -14.93 -1.66 -3.34
C HIS A 37 -15.51 -0.53 -2.48
N ALA A 38 -16.60 0.08 -2.92
CA ALA A 38 -17.33 1.09 -2.18
C ALA A 38 -18.53 0.47 -1.44
N ARG A 39 -18.80 0.96 -0.24
CA ARG A 39 -20.03 0.72 0.51
C ARG A 39 -21.08 1.78 0.16
N PRO A 40 -22.38 1.54 0.44
CA PRO A 40 -23.45 2.50 0.14
C PRO A 40 -23.31 3.84 0.89
N ASP A 41 -22.59 3.84 2.01
CA ASP A 41 -22.31 5.02 2.81
C ASP A 41 -21.08 5.82 2.33
N GLY A 42 -20.44 5.42 1.23
CA GLY A 42 -19.28 6.10 0.64
C GLY A 42 -17.93 5.70 1.23
N GLU A 43 -17.89 4.85 2.26
CA GLU A 43 -16.63 4.23 2.70
C GLU A 43 -16.11 3.24 1.66
N GLN A 44 -14.81 2.95 1.70
CA GLN A 44 -14.19 2.03 0.75
C GLN A 44 -13.35 0.96 1.43
N PHE A 45 -13.45 -0.27 0.94
CA PHE A 45 -12.53 -1.34 1.26
C PHE A 45 -11.48 -1.48 0.17
N MET A 46 -10.20 -1.33 0.53
CA MET A 46 -9.08 -1.70 -0.33
C MET A 46 -8.49 -3.02 0.15
N ARG A 47 -8.46 -4.02 -0.73
CA ARG A 47 -7.93 -5.36 -0.43
C ARG A 47 -6.70 -5.63 -1.27
N VAL A 48 -5.70 -6.27 -0.68
CA VAL A 48 -4.42 -6.59 -1.33
C VAL A 48 -3.99 -8.02 -1.00
N ASP A 49 -3.57 -8.75 -2.03
CA ASP A 49 -2.93 -10.07 -1.96
C ASP A 49 -1.55 -9.96 -2.59
N ALA A 50 -0.54 -9.78 -1.75
CA ALA A 50 0.85 -9.77 -2.14
C ALA A 50 1.44 -11.18 -1.91
N ASP A 51 1.58 -11.93 -2.99
CA ASP A 51 2.13 -13.28 -2.95
C ASP A 51 3.56 -13.28 -3.50
N ALA A 52 4.49 -13.66 -2.65
CA ALA A 52 5.89 -13.92 -2.98
C ALA A 52 6.36 -15.24 -2.35
N LEU A 53 5.45 -16.19 -2.08
CA LEU A 53 5.80 -17.41 -1.33
C LEU A 53 6.86 -18.24 -2.05
N ARG A 54 6.74 -18.40 -3.38
CA ARG A 54 7.69 -19.20 -4.16
C ARG A 54 9.05 -18.52 -4.25
N GLU A 55 9.07 -17.22 -4.51
CA GLU A 55 10.30 -16.43 -4.67
C GLU A 55 10.99 -16.16 -3.32
N GLU A 56 10.26 -15.55 -2.39
CA GLU A 56 10.80 -14.93 -1.17
C GLU A 56 10.36 -15.68 0.10
N GLY A 57 9.50 -16.70 0.01
CA GLY A 57 8.99 -17.43 1.18
C GLY A 57 7.98 -16.64 2.00
N ARG A 58 7.38 -15.57 1.46
CA ARG A 58 6.44 -14.73 2.21
C ARG A 58 5.19 -14.38 1.42
N SER A 59 4.07 -14.19 2.12
CA SER A 59 2.90 -13.53 1.56
C SER A 59 2.21 -12.61 2.55
N ILE A 60 1.47 -11.64 2.02
CA ILE A 60 0.74 -10.64 2.79
C ILE A 60 -0.68 -10.55 2.22
N LEU A 61 -1.67 -10.69 3.10
CA LEU A 61 -3.02 -10.22 2.84
C LEU A 61 -3.25 -8.95 3.65
N ALA A 62 -3.78 -7.92 3.01
CA ALA A 62 -4.18 -6.70 3.70
C ALA A 62 -5.60 -6.30 3.29
N GLU A 63 -6.35 -5.78 4.25
CA GLU A 63 -7.63 -5.12 4.02
C GLU A 63 -7.64 -3.80 4.77
N ALA A 64 -7.94 -2.72 4.07
CA ALA A 64 -8.06 -1.39 4.63
C ALA A 64 -9.49 -0.90 4.50
N LEU A 65 -10.02 -0.35 5.59
CA LEU A 65 -11.20 0.49 5.56
C LEU A 65 -10.75 1.94 5.42
N LEU A 66 -11.24 2.58 4.37
CA LEU A 66 -11.07 4.00 4.11
C LEU A 66 -12.38 4.71 4.40
N ASP A 67 -12.31 5.82 5.13
CA ASP A 67 -13.49 6.65 5.35
C ASP A 67 -13.91 7.38 4.06
N ARG A 68 -14.97 8.18 4.15
CA ARG A 68 -15.51 8.95 3.01
C ARG A 68 -14.53 9.99 2.44
N ALA A 69 -13.59 10.48 3.26
CA ALA A 69 -12.53 11.37 2.84
C ALA A 69 -11.32 10.60 2.26
N GLY A 70 -11.38 9.27 2.29
CA GLY A 70 -10.32 8.36 1.87
C GLY A 70 -9.24 8.16 2.94
N ALA A 71 -9.36 8.69 4.14
CA ALA A 71 -8.38 8.46 5.19
C ALA A 71 -8.47 7.01 5.70
N LEU A 72 -7.33 6.45 6.13
CA LEU A 72 -7.26 5.07 6.61
C LEU A 72 -7.85 4.99 8.03
N ALA A 73 -9.00 4.35 8.18
CA ALA A 73 -9.68 4.16 9.46
C ALA A 73 -9.30 2.83 10.14
N ARG A 74 -9.16 1.75 9.35
CA ARG A 74 -8.74 0.43 9.82
C ARG A 74 -7.82 -0.23 8.82
N LEU A 75 -6.84 -0.99 9.31
CA LEU A 75 -6.02 -1.88 8.50
C LEU A 75 -5.90 -3.24 9.19
N ASP A 76 -6.30 -4.29 8.49
CA ASP A 76 -6.07 -5.68 8.88
C ASP A 76 -4.96 -6.26 8.00
N ILE A 77 -4.01 -6.96 8.63
CA ILE A 77 -2.88 -7.61 7.95
C ILE A 77 -2.78 -9.05 8.41
N ARG A 78 -2.62 -9.96 7.45
CA ARG A 78 -2.10 -11.31 7.68
C ARG A 78 -0.79 -11.46 6.91
N TYR A 79 0.25 -11.77 7.64
CA TYR A 79 1.58 -12.02 7.10
C TYR A 79 1.95 -13.47 7.34
N GLU A 80 2.46 -14.12 6.31
CA GLU A 80 3.01 -15.48 6.36
C GLU A 80 4.44 -15.46 5.88
N ASN A 81 5.32 -16.18 6.57
CA ASN A 81 6.73 -16.28 6.22
C ASN A 81 7.32 -17.64 6.57
N THR A 82 7.81 -18.35 5.56
CA THR A 82 8.40 -19.69 5.70
C THR A 82 9.91 -19.64 5.94
N LYS A 83 10.55 -18.49 5.75
CA LYS A 83 12.01 -18.31 5.76
C LYS A 83 12.50 -17.38 6.87
N PHE A 84 11.67 -16.99 7.84
CA PHE A 84 12.04 -15.98 8.83
C PHE A 84 13.05 -16.50 9.88
N PRO A 85 14.19 -15.82 10.08
CA PRO A 85 15.06 -16.09 11.22
C PRO A 85 14.38 -15.63 12.53
N GLY A 86 14.28 -16.51 13.53
CA GLY A 86 13.61 -16.20 14.82
C GLY A 86 12.22 -16.84 15.01
N GLY A 87 11.78 -17.70 14.09
CA GLY A 87 10.65 -18.61 14.31
C GLY A 87 9.25 -18.02 14.14
N VAL A 88 9.11 -16.73 13.85
CA VAL A 88 7.81 -16.12 13.51
C VAL A 88 7.42 -16.47 12.08
N ARG A 89 6.45 -17.38 11.94
CA ARG A 89 5.92 -17.88 10.67
C ARG A 89 4.62 -17.21 10.26
N SER A 90 3.83 -16.74 11.21
CA SER A 90 2.60 -16.00 10.94
C SER A 90 2.44 -14.81 11.88
N LEU A 91 1.88 -13.73 11.33
CA LEU A 91 1.44 -12.56 12.06
C LEU A 91 0.03 -12.20 11.59
N ARG A 92 -0.86 -11.92 12.54
CA ARG A 92 -2.16 -11.28 12.28
C ARG A 92 -2.19 -9.99 13.07
N ALA A 93 -2.48 -8.87 12.42
CA ALA A 93 -2.56 -7.56 13.07
C ALA A 93 -3.79 -6.80 12.62
N THR A 94 -4.38 -6.04 13.53
CA THR A 94 -5.45 -5.07 13.26
C THR A 94 -5.01 -3.74 13.84
N TYR A 95 -4.97 -2.72 12.99
CA TYR A 95 -4.69 -1.34 13.33
C TYR A 95 -5.99 -0.55 13.20
N GLN A 96 -6.38 0.15 14.26
CA GLN A 96 -7.52 1.07 14.26
C GLN A 96 -7.02 2.47 14.55
N PHE A 97 -7.38 3.41 13.68
CA PHE A 97 -6.95 4.80 13.74
C PHE A 97 -8.14 5.65 14.16
N ALA A 98 -8.10 6.21 15.37
CA ALA A 98 -9.19 7.03 15.89
C ALA A 98 -8.66 8.12 16.83
N ALA A 99 -9.11 9.36 16.63
CA ALA A 99 -8.90 10.48 17.56
C ALA A 99 -7.42 10.70 17.98
N GLY A 100 -6.46 10.56 17.06
CA GLY A 100 -5.03 10.73 17.36
C GLY A 100 -4.39 9.54 18.11
N CYS A 101 -5.13 8.47 18.33
CA CYS A 101 -4.64 7.22 18.89
C CYS A 101 -4.64 6.12 17.83
N LEU A 102 -3.63 5.26 17.91
CA LEU A 102 -3.54 4.02 17.19
C LEU A 102 -3.68 2.85 18.15
N GLN A 103 -4.75 2.09 17.99
CA GLN A 103 -4.94 0.82 18.69
C GLN A 103 -4.47 -0.33 17.80
N VAL A 104 -3.58 -1.17 18.31
CA VAL A 104 -3.07 -2.33 17.59
C VAL A 104 -3.30 -3.60 18.39
N GLY A 105 -4.04 -4.54 17.79
CA GLY A 105 -4.11 -5.92 18.25
C GLY A 105 -3.29 -6.82 17.32
N TYR A 106 -2.39 -7.64 17.85
CA TYR A 106 -1.60 -8.56 17.03
C TYR A 106 -1.39 -9.95 17.66
N GLU A 107 -1.22 -10.96 16.81
CA GLU A 107 -1.02 -12.36 17.17
C GLU A 107 0.16 -12.91 16.35
N LEU A 108 1.06 -13.65 17.00
CA LEU A 108 2.22 -14.29 16.36
C LEU A 108 2.08 -15.80 16.47
N ASN A 109 2.21 -16.55 15.37
CA ASN A 109 2.17 -18.01 15.37
C ASN A 109 0.93 -18.63 16.07
N GLY A 110 -0.21 -17.92 16.10
CA GLY A 110 -1.42 -18.39 16.81
C GLY A 110 -1.36 -18.23 18.33
N SER A 111 -0.42 -17.43 18.86
CA SER A 111 -0.31 -17.14 20.29
C SER A 111 -1.49 -16.32 20.81
N THR A 112 -1.53 -16.08 22.12
CA THR A 112 -2.43 -15.09 22.71
C THR A 112 -2.23 -13.72 22.04
N ARG A 113 -3.35 -13.12 21.62
CA ARG A 113 -3.37 -11.79 21.00
C ARG A 113 -2.91 -10.74 22.01
N GLN A 114 -1.95 -9.92 21.59
CA GLN A 114 -1.40 -8.79 22.32
C GLN A 114 -2.10 -7.50 21.86
N TYR A 115 -2.19 -6.53 22.76
CA TYR A 115 -2.79 -5.23 22.50
C TYR A 115 -1.82 -4.13 22.90
N ARG A 116 -1.76 -3.08 22.07
CA ARG A 116 -0.99 -1.87 22.32
C ARG A 116 -1.78 -0.67 21.86
N GLU A 117 -1.65 0.41 22.60
CA GLU A 117 -2.11 1.73 22.18
C GLU A 117 -0.89 2.63 22.01
N LEU A 118 -0.93 3.45 20.97
CA LEU A 118 0.14 4.36 20.61
C LEU A 118 -0.49 5.72 20.35
N GLU A 119 -0.03 6.74 21.07
CA GLU A 119 -0.34 8.11 20.70
C GLU A 119 0.36 8.44 19.39
N LEU A 120 -0.41 8.96 18.43
CA LEU A 120 0.12 9.47 17.18
C LEU A 120 0.16 10.99 17.24
N PRO A 121 1.28 11.62 16.85
CA PRO A 121 1.31 13.05 16.63
C PRO A 121 0.19 13.48 15.66
N PRO A 122 -0.36 14.69 15.80
CA PRO A 122 -1.32 15.23 14.85
C PRO A 122 -0.82 15.12 13.40
N ASP A 123 -1.75 14.92 12.47
CA ASP A 123 -1.50 14.82 11.03
C ASP A 123 -0.55 13.69 10.60
N THR A 124 -0.30 12.70 11.48
CA THR A 124 0.49 11.50 11.13
C THR A 124 -0.11 10.81 9.91
N LEU A 125 0.73 10.58 8.89
CA LEU A 125 0.36 9.85 7.69
C LEU A 125 0.73 8.37 7.84
N ILE A 126 -0.19 7.48 7.48
CA ILE A 126 0.03 6.04 7.54
C ILE A 126 0.58 5.54 6.20
N ASP A 127 1.80 5.01 6.22
CA ASP A 127 2.50 4.51 5.04
C ASP A 127 2.51 2.98 5.01
N VAL A 128 1.42 2.40 4.51
CA VAL A 128 1.29 0.94 4.36
C VAL A 128 2.25 0.46 3.27
N PRO A 129 3.16 -0.50 3.55
CA PRO A 129 4.24 -0.88 2.65
C PRO A 129 3.81 -1.81 1.50
N LEU A 130 2.69 -1.51 0.87
CA LEU A 130 2.08 -2.22 -0.25
C LEU A 130 1.81 -1.23 -1.39
N LEU A 131 1.95 -1.65 -2.65
CA LEU A 131 1.96 -0.74 -3.80
C LEU A 131 0.65 0.06 -4.00
N PRO A 132 -0.56 -0.54 -3.84
CA PRO A 132 -1.83 0.20 -3.96
C PRO A 132 -1.94 1.37 -2.98
N PHE A 133 -1.37 1.22 -1.77
CA PHE A 133 -1.37 2.27 -0.76
C PHE A 133 -0.27 3.31 -1.00
N ARG A 134 0.89 2.84 -1.47
CA ARG A 134 2.09 3.66 -1.69
C ARG A 134 1.83 4.87 -2.59
N GLY A 135 1.06 4.69 -3.66
CA GLY A 135 0.75 5.76 -4.59
C GLY A 135 0.01 6.94 -3.91
N ARG A 136 -0.90 6.62 -2.99
CA ARG A 136 -1.63 7.61 -2.18
C ARG A 136 -0.69 8.31 -1.19
N THR A 137 0.18 7.58 -0.52
CA THR A 137 1.20 8.15 0.38
C THR A 137 2.08 9.16 -0.38
N ILE A 138 2.57 8.78 -1.57
CA ILE A 138 3.39 9.65 -2.43
C ILE A 138 2.63 10.93 -2.80
N ALA A 139 1.37 10.80 -3.22
CA ALA A 139 0.54 11.94 -3.60
C ALA A 139 0.31 12.90 -2.42
N THR A 140 -0.06 12.37 -1.25
CA THR A 140 -0.27 13.18 -0.04
C THR A 140 0.99 13.90 0.40
N LEU A 141 2.14 13.21 0.41
CA LEU A 141 3.42 13.84 0.78
C LEU A 141 3.86 14.90 -0.23
N THR A 142 3.59 14.68 -1.52
CA THR A 142 3.85 15.68 -2.55
C THR A 142 3.03 16.95 -2.30
N ALA A 143 1.74 16.80 -1.96
CA ALA A 143 0.86 17.93 -1.65
C ALA A 143 1.29 18.69 -0.39
N ARG A 144 1.88 18.00 0.61
CA ARG A 144 2.43 18.62 1.83
C ARG A 144 3.77 19.34 1.61
N GLY A 145 4.45 19.09 0.50
CA GLY A 145 5.73 19.72 0.18
C GLY A 145 6.85 19.37 1.17
N ALA A 146 7.62 20.39 1.58
CA ALA A 146 8.79 20.21 2.43
C ALA A 146 8.48 20.17 3.93
N ALA A 147 7.21 20.25 4.34
CA ALA A 147 6.81 20.26 5.74
C ALA A 147 7.22 18.96 6.44
N PRO A 148 7.83 19.02 7.65
CA PRO A 148 8.09 17.84 8.45
C PRO A 148 6.80 17.05 8.67
N THR A 149 6.82 15.76 8.34
CA THR A 149 5.65 14.89 8.43
C THR A 149 5.97 13.68 9.27
N TRP A 150 5.10 13.38 10.24
CA TRP A 150 5.12 12.10 10.94
C TRP A 150 4.59 11.00 10.04
N LEU A 151 5.37 9.93 9.90
CA LEU A 151 5.01 8.72 9.18
C LEU A 151 4.97 7.54 10.13
N PHE A 152 3.80 6.91 10.22
CA PHE A 152 3.68 5.60 10.84
C PHE A 152 3.68 4.53 9.75
N VAL A 153 4.63 3.60 9.84
CA VAL A 153 4.76 2.46 8.93
C VAL A 153 4.36 1.20 9.70
N PRO A 154 3.28 0.49 9.31
CA PRO A 154 2.85 -0.75 9.95
C PRO A 154 3.74 -1.93 9.52
N THR A 155 5.04 -1.82 9.79
CA THR A 155 6.03 -2.89 9.63
C THR A 155 6.35 -3.46 11.00
N PHE A 156 6.05 -4.74 11.19
CA PHE A 156 6.33 -5.41 12.45
C PHE A 156 7.85 -5.54 12.64
N ASP A 157 8.39 -4.93 13.69
CA ASP A 157 9.74 -5.18 14.15
C ASP A 157 9.73 -6.43 15.02
N TYR A 158 10.25 -7.52 14.48
CA TYR A 158 10.28 -8.81 15.17
C TYR A 158 11.32 -8.89 16.28
N ALA A 159 12.37 -8.05 16.25
CA ALA A 159 13.38 -8.03 17.31
C ALA A 159 12.83 -7.33 18.57
N GLN A 160 12.05 -6.26 18.37
CA GLN A 160 11.47 -5.47 19.46
C GLN A 160 10.00 -5.81 19.75
N LEU A 161 9.40 -6.69 18.94
CA LEU A 161 7.97 -7.01 18.96
C LEU A 161 7.09 -5.75 18.89
N LEU A 162 7.50 -4.79 18.06
CA LEU A 162 6.76 -3.56 17.82
C LEU A 162 5.89 -3.71 16.56
N PRO A 163 4.62 -3.31 16.60
CA PRO A 163 3.72 -3.47 15.45
C PRO A 163 3.97 -2.46 14.32
N GLY A 164 4.85 -1.50 14.51
CA GLY A 164 5.15 -0.50 13.50
C GLY A 164 6.26 0.42 13.94
N ALA A 165 6.64 1.32 13.05
CA ALA A 165 7.64 2.34 13.30
C ALA A 165 7.05 3.73 13.03
N LEU A 166 7.15 4.61 14.03
CA LEU A 166 6.84 6.03 13.89
C LEU A 166 8.14 6.80 13.66
N GLN A 167 8.17 7.66 12.66
CA GLN A 167 9.33 8.50 12.37
C GLN A 167 8.93 9.81 11.70
N GLN A 168 9.69 10.86 11.96
CA GLN A 168 9.54 12.11 11.25
C GLN A 168 10.37 12.09 9.97
N VAL A 169 9.82 12.59 8.87
CA VAL A 169 10.52 12.75 7.60
C VAL A 169 10.39 14.16 7.08
N ILE A 170 11.38 14.60 6.30
CA ILE A 170 11.41 15.89 5.63
C ILE A 170 11.63 15.63 4.15
N SER A 171 10.75 16.16 3.29
CA SER A 171 10.82 16.00 1.83
C SER A 171 11.08 14.56 1.36
N PRO A 172 10.32 13.55 1.83
CA PRO A 172 10.54 12.15 1.47
C PRO A 172 10.21 11.85 0.00
N VAL A 173 9.63 12.81 -0.73
CA VAL A 173 9.22 12.70 -2.13
C VAL A 173 9.84 13.82 -2.94
N ALA A 174 10.36 13.49 -4.11
CA ALA A 174 10.74 14.48 -5.11
C ALA A 174 10.05 14.16 -6.44
N ALA A 175 9.48 15.18 -7.08
CA ALA A 175 8.98 15.07 -8.44
C ALA A 175 10.15 14.94 -9.41
N ALA A 176 10.03 14.03 -10.37
CA ALA A 176 11.09 13.67 -11.31
C ALA A 176 10.66 13.77 -12.78
N GLY A 177 9.47 14.29 -13.07
CA GLY A 177 8.96 14.54 -14.43
C GLY A 177 7.60 13.91 -14.70
N ALA A 178 7.25 13.81 -15.97
CA ALA A 178 6.05 13.13 -16.45
C ALA A 178 6.40 12.27 -17.66
N ASP A 179 5.71 11.14 -17.80
CA ASP A 179 5.94 10.15 -18.85
C ASP A 179 4.60 9.64 -19.37
N CYS A 180 4.58 9.14 -20.60
CA CYS A 180 3.43 8.40 -21.15
C CYS A 180 3.82 6.92 -21.26
N LEU A 181 3.16 6.07 -20.47
CA LEU A 181 3.42 4.64 -20.44
C LEU A 181 2.32 3.87 -21.18
N ARG A 182 2.67 2.73 -21.77
CA ARG A 182 1.69 1.84 -22.41
C ARG A 182 1.32 0.70 -21.47
N LEU A 183 0.02 0.49 -21.33
CA LEU A 183 -0.56 -0.68 -20.68
C LEU A 183 -1.43 -1.44 -21.68
N GLY A 184 -0.87 -2.48 -22.29
CA GLY A 184 -1.48 -3.13 -23.46
C GLY A 184 -1.66 -2.12 -24.60
N LYS A 185 -2.92 -1.90 -25.00
CA LYS A 185 -3.28 -0.94 -26.07
C LYS A 185 -3.53 0.49 -25.54
N ARG A 186 -3.61 0.69 -24.23
CA ARG A 186 -3.91 2.00 -23.62
C ARG A 186 -2.61 2.78 -23.39
N ALA A 187 -2.65 4.07 -23.70
CA ALA A 187 -1.63 5.03 -23.26
C ALA A 187 -2.11 5.65 -21.95
N ILE A 188 -1.22 5.73 -20.96
CA ILE A 188 -1.50 6.27 -19.62
C ILE A 188 -0.49 7.37 -19.35
N HIS A 189 -1.00 8.58 -19.13
CA HIS A 189 -0.20 9.70 -18.67
C HIS A 189 0.18 9.50 -17.20
N THR A 190 1.44 9.70 -16.88
CA THR A 190 1.97 9.45 -15.54
C THR A 190 2.85 10.60 -15.07
N ARG A 191 2.84 10.83 -13.76
CA ARG A 191 3.77 11.69 -13.04
C ARG A 191 4.82 10.80 -12.37
N ARG A 192 6.09 11.15 -12.53
CA ARG A 192 7.23 10.41 -12.01
C ARG A 192 7.71 11.02 -10.70
N PHE A 193 7.93 10.18 -9.70
CA PHE A 193 8.40 10.57 -8.38
C PHE A 193 9.54 9.66 -7.92
N THR A 194 10.44 10.19 -7.09
CA THR A 194 11.31 9.38 -6.24
C THR A 194 10.79 9.44 -4.81
N TYR A 195 10.78 8.32 -4.10
CA TYR A 195 10.29 8.22 -2.73
C TYR A 195 11.35 7.55 -1.84
N ARG A 196 11.67 8.19 -0.70
CA ARG A 196 12.65 7.78 0.34
C ARG A 196 14.03 7.35 -0.18
N ASP A 197 15.07 8.08 0.21
CA ASP A 197 16.49 7.79 -0.04
C ASP A 197 16.86 7.39 -1.48
N ARG A 198 16.05 7.82 -2.46
CA ARG A 198 16.27 7.69 -3.92
C ARG A 198 16.38 6.25 -4.45
N ALA A 199 16.07 5.23 -3.66
CA ALA A 199 16.23 3.83 -4.06
C ALA A 199 15.19 3.34 -5.09
N ALA A 200 14.10 4.09 -5.31
CA ALA A 200 13.07 3.74 -6.27
C ALA A 200 12.41 4.96 -6.94
N ALA A 201 12.10 4.79 -8.23
CA ALA A 201 11.27 5.69 -9.01
C ALA A 201 9.86 5.08 -9.18
N TYR A 202 8.85 5.94 -9.14
CA TYR A 202 7.43 5.60 -9.16
C TYR A 202 6.72 6.44 -10.22
N TRP A 203 5.92 5.80 -11.07
CA TRP A 203 5.08 6.44 -12.07
C TRP A 203 3.63 6.30 -11.64
N LEU A 204 2.99 7.41 -11.32
CA LEU A 204 1.61 7.46 -10.84
C LEU A 204 0.71 8.04 -11.93
N ASP A 205 -0.47 7.48 -12.14
CA ASP A 205 -1.49 8.09 -12.99
C ASP A 205 -2.24 9.25 -12.28
N GLU A 206 -3.33 9.70 -12.89
CA GLU A 206 -4.21 10.74 -12.34
C GLU A 206 -4.94 10.29 -11.06
N HIS A 207 -5.17 8.97 -10.89
CA HIS A 207 -5.79 8.39 -9.71
C HIS A 207 -4.79 8.05 -8.60
N ASN A 208 -3.52 8.48 -8.75
CA ASN A 208 -2.42 8.15 -7.86
C ASN A 208 -2.14 6.64 -7.76
N THR A 209 -2.54 5.87 -8.77
CA THR A 209 -2.23 4.44 -8.89
C THR A 209 -0.83 4.31 -9.48
N ILE A 210 0.01 3.44 -8.90
CA ILE A 210 1.33 3.17 -9.45
C ILE A 210 1.15 2.37 -10.75
N ILE A 211 1.58 2.92 -11.87
CA ILE A 211 1.62 2.23 -13.16
C ILE A 211 2.92 1.44 -13.30
N ARG A 212 4.02 2.05 -12.86
CA ARG A 212 5.36 1.47 -12.89
C ARG A 212 6.14 1.85 -11.64
N ARG A 213 6.99 0.95 -11.17
CA ARG A 213 8.04 1.22 -10.18
C ARG A 213 9.34 0.62 -10.68
N VAL A 214 10.44 1.33 -10.49
CA VAL A 214 11.78 0.83 -10.77
C VAL A 214 12.63 1.03 -9.54
N ASN A 215 13.17 -0.06 -9.00
CA ASN A 215 14.16 0.02 -7.92
C ASN A 215 15.56 0.05 -8.54
N ALA A 216 16.35 1.06 -8.20
CA ALA A 216 17.74 1.16 -8.60
C ALA A 216 18.61 0.98 -7.35
N PHE A 217 18.91 -0.27 -7.01
CA PHE A 217 19.83 -0.60 -5.92
C PHE A 217 20.91 -1.54 -6.44
N ASN A 218 22.19 -1.21 -6.23
CA ASN A 218 23.33 -2.07 -6.56
C ASN A 218 23.33 -2.66 -7.99
N GLN A 219 23.02 -1.84 -9.00
CA GLN A 219 22.94 -2.26 -10.42
C GLN A 219 21.91 -3.37 -10.73
N GLN A 220 21.05 -3.73 -9.77
CA GLN A 220 19.96 -4.66 -9.98
C GLN A 220 18.66 -3.89 -10.16
N GLU A 221 18.14 -3.89 -11.39
CA GLU A 221 16.85 -3.28 -11.70
C GLU A 221 15.74 -4.28 -11.41
N ILE A 222 14.88 -3.93 -10.45
CA ILE A 222 13.57 -4.58 -10.28
C ILE A 222 12.51 -3.64 -10.83
N VAL A 223 11.87 -4.06 -11.91
CA VAL A 223 10.73 -3.36 -12.50
C VAL A 223 9.46 -4.00 -11.98
N VAL A 224 8.55 -3.16 -11.50
CA VAL A 224 7.18 -3.53 -11.18
C VAL A 224 6.27 -2.80 -12.16
N GLN A 225 5.38 -3.52 -12.79
CA GLN A 225 4.41 -2.97 -13.73
C GLN A 225 3.01 -3.45 -13.35
N ILE A 226 2.04 -2.55 -13.32
CA ILE A 226 0.64 -2.95 -13.18
C ILE A 226 0.17 -3.62 -14.47
N SER A 227 -0.66 -4.66 -14.35
CA SER A 227 -1.46 -5.32 -15.38
C SER A 227 -2.92 -5.27 -14.96
N ASP A 228 -3.82 -5.50 -15.93
CA ASP A 228 -5.25 -5.61 -15.69
C ASP A 228 -5.85 -4.43 -14.92
N TYR A 229 -5.27 -3.23 -15.14
CA TYR A 229 -5.66 -2.03 -14.42
C TYR A 229 -7.05 -1.57 -14.84
N VAL A 230 -7.97 -1.61 -13.89
CA VAL A 230 -9.29 -1.00 -13.97
C VAL A 230 -9.26 0.23 -13.08
N ALA A 231 -9.33 1.40 -13.73
CA ALA A 231 -9.39 2.68 -13.05
C ALA A 231 -10.72 2.84 -12.31
N PRO A 232 -10.74 3.59 -11.20
CA PRO A 232 -12.00 4.06 -10.63
C PRO A 232 -12.85 4.70 -11.72
N ALA A 233 -14.16 4.45 -11.72
CA ALA A 233 -15.06 5.28 -12.50
C ALA A 233 -14.79 6.73 -12.08
N SER A 234 -14.38 7.57 -13.03
CA SER A 234 -14.33 9.00 -12.81
C SER A 234 -15.73 9.41 -12.40
N HIS A 235 -15.95 9.69 -11.11
CA HIS A 235 -17.02 10.60 -10.72
C HIS A 235 -16.61 11.96 -11.29
N LEU A 236 -16.81 12.12 -12.60
CA LEU A 236 -17.17 13.39 -13.16
C LEU A 236 -18.48 13.72 -12.46
N GLU A 237 -18.38 14.44 -11.34
CA GLU A 237 -19.42 15.41 -11.04
C GLU A 237 -19.64 16.15 -12.36
N LEU A 238 -20.83 15.94 -12.93
CA LEU A 238 -21.40 16.83 -13.92
C LEU A 238 -21.36 18.21 -13.27
N LEU A 239 -20.29 18.97 -13.51
CA LEU A 239 -20.31 20.41 -13.30
C LEU A 239 -21.38 20.93 -14.26
N PRO A 240 -22.52 21.44 -13.78
CA PRO A 240 -23.38 22.20 -14.65
C PRO A 240 -22.59 23.45 -15.08
N CYS A 241 -22.53 23.69 -16.39
CA CYS A 241 -22.25 25.02 -16.91
C CYS A 241 -23.37 25.97 -16.51
#